data_AF-A0A635KFV7-F1
#
_entry.id   AF-A0A635KFV7-F1
#
_cell.length_a   1.000
_cell.length_b   1.000
_cell.length_c   1.000
_cell.angle_alpha   90.00
_cell.angle_beta   90.00
_cell.angle_gamma   90.00
#
_symmetry.space_group_name_H-M   'P 1'
#
loop_
_entity.id
_entity.type
_entity.pdbx_description
1 polymer ?
#
loop_
_entity_poly.entity_id
_entity_poly.type
_entity_poly.pdbx_seq_one_letter_code
_entity_poly.pdbx_strand_id
1 'polypeptide(L)'
;MVELKMHKVLFISAFHPGARGSIGAGEAICGDNLKKHVNNGSQVDVIVISPATQYENPEIKALCHSYEVINVSKKDYLKGILFNAKYKS
;
A
#
# COMPACT_ATOMS: atom_id res chain seq x y z
N MET A 1 -29.82 4.15 22.10
CA MET A 1 -28.39 4.14 21.75
C MET A 1 -28.28 3.70 20.30
N VAL A 2 -27.79 4.56 19.40
CA VAL A 2 -27.58 4.19 18.00
C VAL A 2 -26.20 3.54 17.94
N GLU A 3 -26.14 2.26 17.59
CA GLU A 3 -24.90 1.56 17.33
C GLU A 3 -24.29 2.17 16.07
N LEU A 4 -23.23 2.98 16.24
CA LEU A 4 -22.48 3.51 15.11
C LEU A 4 -21.83 2.33 14.39
N LYS A 5 -22.37 1.98 13.23
CA LYS A 5 -21.89 0.86 12.42
C LYS A 5 -20.46 1.18 11.96
N MET A 6 -19.47 0.57 12.60
CA MET A 6 -18.07 0.79 12.25
C MET A 6 -17.78 0.19 10.88
N HIS A 7 -17.41 1.04 9.92
CA HIS A 7 -17.07 0.62 8.57
C HIS A 7 -15.64 0.07 8.54
N LYS A 8 -15.43 -1.09 7.91
CA LYS A 8 -14.09 -1.63 7.65
C LYS A 8 -13.71 -1.40 6.19
N VAL A 9 -12.47 -0.99 5.96
CA VAL A 9 -11.93 -0.74 4.62
C VAL A 9 -10.57 -1.40 4.48
N LEU A 10 -10.39 -2.16 3.40
CA LEU A 10 -9.12 -2.77 3.03
C LEU A 10 -8.47 -1.98 1.89
N PHE A 11 -7.28 -1.46 2.13
CA PHE A 11 -6.42 -0.87 1.11
C PHE A 11 -5.40 -1.91 0.65
N ILE A 12 -5.27 -2.07 -0.67
CA ILE A 12 -4.24 -2.91 -1.28
C ILE A 12 -3.39 -2.04 -2.19
N SER A 13 -2.08 -2.01 -1.95
CA SER A 13 -1.11 -1.30 -2.80
C SER A 13 -0.16 -2.27 -3.46
N ALA A 14 0.19 -1.95 -4.70
CA ALA A 14 1.27 -2.58 -5.42
C ALA A 14 2.23 -1.51 -5.93
N PHE A 15 3.48 -1.93 -6.13
CA PHE A 15 4.56 -1.07 -6.57
C PHE A 15 4.69 -1.06 -8.10
N HIS A 16 5.23 0.02 -8.66
CA HIS A 16 5.65 0.04 -10.06
C HIS A 16 7.06 -0.54 -10.23
N PRO A 17 7.40 -1.18 -11.37
CA PRO A 17 8.78 -1.55 -11.64
C PRO A 17 9.68 -0.30 -11.57
N GLY A 18 10.77 -0.38 -10.81
CA GLY A 18 11.64 0.77 -10.54
C GLY A 18 11.39 1.49 -9.21
N ALA A 19 10.34 1.13 -8.46
CA ALA A 19 9.98 1.81 -7.21
C ALA A 19 11.09 1.71 -6.13
N ARG A 20 11.35 2.84 -5.46
CA ARG A 20 12.34 3.01 -4.39
C ARG A 20 11.82 4.01 -3.36
N GLY A 21 12.25 3.88 -2.11
CA GLY A 21 11.91 4.84 -1.06
C GLY A 21 10.65 4.47 -0.26
N SER A 22 10.06 5.42 0.44
CA SER A 22 8.89 5.18 1.30
C SER A 22 7.67 4.78 0.49
N ILE A 23 6.97 3.74 0.93
CA ILE A 23 5.63 3.37 0.46
C ILE A 23 4.70 4.56 0.70
N GLY A 24 4.01 5.01 -0.35
CA GLY A 24 3.11 6.16 -0.29
C GLY A 24 3.73 7.51 -0.66
N ALA A 25 5.01 7.59 -1.03
CA ALA A 25 5.64 8.82 -1.55
C ALA A 25 5.29 9.15 -3.02
N GLY A 26 4.12 8.70 -3.50
CA GLY A 26 3.67 8.82 -4.90
C GLY A 26 2.99 7.57 -5.48
N GLU A 27 2.83 6.50 -4.70
CA GLU A 27 2.12 5.28 -5.10
C GLU A 27 0.65 5.26 -4.66
N ALA A 28 -0.15 4.40 -5.29
CA ALA A 28 -1.62 4.35 -5.28
C ALA A 28 -2.33 4.26 -3.91
N ILE A 29 -1.62 4.08 -2.79
CA ILE A 29 -2.14 4.54 -1.50
C ILE A 29 -1.98 6.05 -1.48
N CYS A 30 -3.03 6.73 -1.95
CA CYS A 30 -3.23 8.13 -1.61
C CYS A 30 -3.40 8.18 -0.09
N GLY A 31 -2.32 8.49 0.64
CA GLY A 31 -2.33 8.58 2.10
C GLY A 31 -3.47 9.47 2.61
N ASP A 32 -3.89 10.43 1.78
CA ASP A 32 -5.05 11.29 2.04
C ASP A 32 -6.38 10.55 2.01
N ASN A 33 -6.59 9.58 1.12
CA ASN A 33 -7.80 8.73 1.12
C ASN A 33 -7.83 7.83 2.36
N LEU A 34 -6.69 7.25 2.74
CA LEU A 34 -6.59 6.47 3.97
C LEU A 34 -6.93 7.33 5.18
N LYS A 35 -6.31 8.51 5.31
CA LYS A 35 -6.58 9.49 6.37
C LYS A 35 -8.06 9.89 6.39
N LYS A 36 -8.68 10.08 5.22
CA LYS A 36 -10.11 10.38 5.10
C LYS A 36 -10.98 9.27 5.69
N HIS A 37 -10.67 8.00 5.42
CA HIS A 37 -11.42 6.88 5.99
C HIS A 37 -11.25 6.78 7.51
N VAL A 38 -10.03 6.94 8.01
CA VAL A 38 -9.74 6.97 9.46
C VAL A 38 -10.51 8.11 10.13
N ASN A 39 -10.47 9.32 9.57
CA ASN A 39 -11.18 10.49 10.09
C ASN A 39 -12.71 10.32 10.09
N ASN A 40 -13.25 9.51 9.18
CA ASN A 40 -14.66 9.16 9.12
C ASN A 40 -15.05 8.02 10.09
N GLY A 41 -14.13 7.59 10.96
CA GLY A 41 -14.37 6.51 11.93
C GLY A 41 -14.35 5.11 11.32
N SER A 42 -13.77 4.94 10.12
CA SER A 42 -13.57 3.61 9.55
C SER A 42 -12.35 2.93 10.17
N GLN A 43 -12.44 1.63 10.41
CA GLN A 43 -11.30 0.79 10.69
C GLN A 43 -10.61 0.46 9.36
N VAL A 44 -9.32 0.81 9.24
CA VAL A 44 -8.57 0.63 7.99
C VAL A 44 -7.51 -0.46 8.15
N ASP A 45 -7.57 -1.44 7.25
CA ASP A 45 -6.57 -2.50 7.10
C ASP A 45 -5.79 -2.28 5.79
N VAL A 46 -4.48 -2.53 5.80
CA VAL A 46 -3.61 -2.26 4.64
C VAL A 46 -2.74 -3.47 4.32
N ILE A 47 -2.69 -3.83 3.04
CA ILE A 47 -1.72 -4.78 2.49
C ILE A 47 -0.91 -4.05 1.42
N VAL A 48 0.42 -4.09 1.56
CA VAL A 48 1.33 -3.53 0.58
C VAL A 48 2.23 -4.61 0.02
N ILE A 49 2.14 -4.81 -1.28
CA ILE A 49 3.10 -5.59 -2.04
C ILE A 49 4.21 -4.63 -2.44
N SER A 50 5.46 -4.90 -2.05
CA SER A 50 6.60 -4.00 -2.31
C SER A 50 7.88 -4.78 -2.63
N PRO A 51 8.84 -4.20 -3.39
CA PRO A 51 10.18 -4.74 -3.48
C PRO A 51 10.97 -4.37 -2.22
N ALA A 52 12.07 -5.09 -1.96
CA ALA A 52 12.95 -4.82 -0.81
C ALA A 52 13.58 -3.41 -0.80
N THR A 53 13.46 -2.65 -1.91
CA THR A 53 13.93 -1.27 -2.04
C THR A 53 12.93 -0.23 -1.51
N GLN A 54 11.75 -0.67 -1.10
CA GLN A 54 10.75 0.18 -0.45
C GLN A 54 10.55 -0.20 1.01
N TYR A 55 10.12 0.78 1.79
CA TYR A 55 9.88 0.63 3.22
C TYR A 55 8.58 1.32 3.62
N GLU A 56 7.95 0.81 4.67
CA GLU A 56 6.71 1.38 5.20
C GLU A 56 6.86 2.85 5.59
N ASN A 57 5.79 3.64 5.41
CA ASN A 57 5.71 4.98 5.99
C ASN A 57 5.20 4.87 7.43
N PRO A 58 6.02 5.18 8.46
CA PRO A 58 5.63 5.02 9.85
C PRO A 58 4.38 5.82 10.25
N GLU A 59 4.21 7.01 9.66
CA GLU A 59 3.06 7.88 9.97
C GLU A 59 1.75 7.27 9.47
N ILE A 60 1.75 6.64 8.30
CA ILE A 60 0.56 5.98 7.75
C ILE A 60 0.26 4.70 8.50
N LYS A 61 1.29 3.89 8.80
CA LYS A 61 1.13 2.64 9.55
C LYS A 61 0.49 2.87 10.92
N ALA A 62 0.87 3.93 11.61
CA ALA A 62 0.31 4.29 12.92
C ALA A 62 -1.20 4.60 12.90
N LEU A 63 -1.76 4.94 11.75
CA LEU A 63 -3.19 5.22 11.58
C LEU A 63 -4.02 3.97 11.26
N CYS A 64 -3.37 2.86 10.92
CA CYS A 64 -4.03 1.64 10.46
C CYS A 64 -4.33 0.70 11.63
N HIS A 65 -5.43 -0.04 11.52
CA HIS A 65 -5.72 -1.15 12.43
C HIS A 65 -4.78 -2.34 12.15
N SER A 66 -4.51 -2.63 10.88
CA SER A 66 -3.47 -3.58 10.47
C SER A 66 -2.72 -3.05 9.25
N TYR A 67 -1.44 -3.39 9.17
CA TYR A 67 -0.57 -2.99 8.07
C TYR A 67 0.42 -4.13 7.78
N GLU A 68 0.26 -4.77 6.64
CA GLU A 68 1.09 -5.89 6.21
C GLU A 68 1.93 -5.50 4.99
N VAL A 69 3.21 -5.87 5.00
CA VAL A 69 4.13 -5.70 3.88
C VAL A 69 4.54 -7.06 3.35
N ILE A 70 4.17 -7.34 2.11
CA ILE A 70 4.53 -8.55 1.37
C ILE A 70 5.68 -8.19 0.44
N ASN A 71 6.88 -8.61 0.82
CA ASN A 71 8.07 -8.36 0.02
C ASN A 71 8.15 -9.30 -1.18
N VAL A 72 8.24 -8.74 -2.39
CA VAL A 72 8.52 -9.54 -3.58
C VAL A 72 9.98 -9.92 -3.67
N SER A 73 10.24 -11.12 -4.18
CA SER A 73 11.60 -11.57 -4.42
C SER A 73 12.27 -10.73 -5.51
N LYS A 74 13.61 -10.62 -5.47
CA LYS A 74 14.39 -9.98 -6.55
C LYS A 74 14.09 -10.62 -7.91
N LYS A 75 13.81 -11.93 -7.94
CA LYS A 75 13.48 -12.68 -9.16
C LYS A 75 12.16 -12.21 -9.75
N ASP A 76 11.13 -12.05 -8.93
CA ASP A 76 9.81 -11.64 -9.41
C ASP A 76 9.78 -10.16 -9.81
N TYR A 77 10.54 -9.33 -9.11
CA TYR A 77 10.80 -7.95 -9.51
C TYR A 77 11.44 -7.86 -10.90
N LEU A 78 12.51 -8.63 -11.15
CA LEU A 78 13.17 -8.67 -12.47
C LEU A 78 12.27 -9.22 -13.58
N LYS A 79 11.46 -10.25 -13.29
CA LYS A 79 10.45 -10.74 -14.25
C LYS A 79 9.46 -9.64 -14.64
N GLY A 80 9.00 -8.84 -13.67
CA GLY A 80 8.09 -7.72 -13.93
C GLY A 80 8.70 -6.65 -14.85
N ILE A 81 9.96 -6.28 -14.62
CA ILE A 81 10.68 -5.35 -15.50
C ILE A 81 10.80 -5.92 -16.92
N LEU A 82 11.25 -7.18 -17.04
CA LEU A 82 11.42 -7.83 -18.35
C LEU A 82 10.10 -7.97 -19.11
N PHE A 83 9.01 -8.27 -18.39
CA PHE A 83 7.67 -8.32 -18.96
C PHE A 83 7.31 -6.96 -19.56
N ASN A 84 7.40 -5.86 -18.79
CA ASN A 84 7.05 -4.53 -19.29
C ASN A 84 7.95 -4.09 -20.45
N ALA A 85 9.26 -4.35 -20.36
CA ALA A 85 10.20 -4.04 -21.44
C ALA A 85 9.86 -4.80 -22.74
N LYS A 86 9.43 -6.07 -22.63
CA LYS A 86 9.03 -6.89 -23.78
C LYS A 86 7.73 -6.38 -24.42
N TYR A 87 6.78 -5.91 -23.62
CA TYR A 87 5.45 -5.55 -24.10
C TYR A 87 5.22 -4.04 -24.30
N LYS A 88 6.24 -3.19 -24.05
CA LYS A 88 6.20 -1.72 -24.23
C LYS A 88 4.94 -1.06 -23.65
N SER A 89 4.51 -1.49 -22.46
CA SER A 89 3.55 -0.73 -21.64
C SER A 89 4.24 0.42 -20.93
#